data_AF-A0A101E8E1-F1
#
_entry.id   AF-A0A101E8E1-F1
#
_cell.length_a   1.000
_cell.length_b   1.000
_cell.length_c   1.000
_cell.angle_alpha   90.00
_cell.angle_beta   90.00
_cell.angle_gamma   90.00
#
_symmetry.space_group_name_H-M   'P 1'
#
loop_
_entity.id
_entity.type
_entity.pdbx_description
1 polymer ?
#
loop_
_entity_poly.entity_id
_entity_poly.type
_entity_poly.pdbx_seq_one_letter_code
_entity_poly.pdbx_strand_id
1 'polypeptide(L)' 'MKFSDMDMLQDYEKDTRMAALAYSLIQTEVIDNNLRRLFKMASDEAAKSQQIFSNLIIERGDRP' A
#
# COMPACT_ATOMS: atom_id res chain seq x y z
N MET A 1 -21.80 8.90 -10.45
CA MET A 1 -20.38 9.09 -10.83
C MET A 1 -19.90 7.81 -11.49
N LYS A 2 -19.22 7.90 -12.63
CA LYS A 2 -18.40 6.78 -13.13
C LYS A 2 -16.98 7.07 -12.68
N PHE A 3 -16.41 6.20 -11.86
CA PHE A 3 -14.98 6.30 -11.50
C PHE A 3 -14.16 6.04 -12.75
N SER A 4 -13.20 6.91 -13.02
CA SER A 4 -12.22 6.70 -14.09
C SER A 4 -11.18 5.68 -13.63
N ASP A 5 -10.46 5.09 -14.60
CA ASP A 5 -9.33 4.21 -14.28
C ASP A 5 -8.27 4.92 -13.42
N MET A 6 -8.12 6.24 -13.58
CA MET A 6 -7.18 7.03 -12.77
C MET A 6 -7.65 7.18 -11.34
N ASP A 7 -8.95 7.45 -11.11
CA ASP A 7 -9.52 7.49 -9.76
C ASP A 7 -9.28 6.15 -9.04
N MET A 8 -9.50 5.04 -9.75
CA MET A 8 -9.24 3.69 -9.22
C MET A 8 -7.77 3.47 -8.90
N LEU A 9 -6.84 3.88 -9.78
CA LEU A 9 -5.39 3.74 -9.53
C LEU A 9 -4.94 4.57 -8.31
N GLN A 10 -5.44 5.79 -8.16
CA GLN A 10 -5.15 6.65 -7.02
C GLN A 10 -5.68 6.06 -5.71
N ASP A 11 -6.91 5.50 -5.72
CA ASP A 11 -7.47 4.81 -4.56
C ASP A 11 -6.64 3.57 -4.19
N TYR A 12 -6.20 2.77 -5.17
CA TYR A 12 -5.33 1.63 -4.92
C TYR A 12 -3.96 2.04 -4.35
N GLU A 13 -3.33 3.10 -4.87
CA GLU A 13 -2.08 3.65 -4.31
C GLU A 13 -2.28 4.05 -2.85
N LYS A 14 -3.35 4.79 -2.57
CA LYS A 14 -3.66 5.30 -1.24
C LYS A 14 -3.91 4.16 -0.25
N ASP A 15 -4.72 3.18 -0.62
CA ASP A 15 -5.07 2.04 0.25
C ASP A 15 -3.85 1.18 0.55
N THR A 16 -3.01 0.90 -0.46
CA THR A 16 -1.78 0.11 -0.28
C THR A 16 -0.73 0.86 0.55
N ARG A 17 -0.63 2.18 0.38
CA ARG A 17 0.20 3.04 1.24
C ARG A 17 -0.27 3.01 2.69
N MET A 18 -1.58 3.15 2.91
CA MET A 18 -2.15 3.09 4.26
C MET A 18 -1.96 1.71 4.90
N ALA A 19 -2.14 0.63 4.14
CA ALA A 19 -1.90 -0.72 4.62
C ALA A 19 -0.43 -0.95 5.01
N ALA A 20 0.52 -0.48 4.20
CA ALA A 20 1.94 -0.57 4.52
C ALA A 20 2.27 0.12 5.85
N LEU A 21 1.77 1.35 6.05
CA LEU A 21 1.96 2.10 7.29
C LEU A 21 1.31 1.40 8.49
N ALA A 22 0.07 0.92 8.33
CA ALA A 22 -0.66 0.26 9.41
C ALA A 22 0.03 -1.04 9.84
N TYR A 23 0.41 -1.91 8.91
CA TYR A 23 1.13 -3.15 9.25
C TYR A 23 2.50 -2.87 9.85
N SER A 24 3.20 -1.83 9.39
CA SER A 24 4.47 -1.40 9.97
C SER A 24 4.31 -0.90 11.41
N LEU A 25 3.21 -0.25 11.76
CA LEU A 25 2.89 0.13 13.13
C LEU A 25 2.53 -1.09 13.98
N ILE A 26 1.61 -1.94 13.50
CA ILE A 26 1.11 -3.10 14.24
C ILE A 26 2.25 -4.05 14.62
N GLN A 27 3.22 -4.31 13.72
CA GLN A 27 4.36 -5.17 14.07
C GLN A 27 5.17 -4.68 15.28
N THR A 28 5.16 -3.37 15.57
CA THR A 28 5.88 -2.81 16.74
C THR A 28 5.16 -3.06 18.06
N GLU A 29 3.84 -3.24 18.01
CA GLU A 29 2.99 -3.46 19.19
C GLU A 29 2.75 -4.94 19.48
N VAL A 30 3.05 -5.81 18.51
CA VAL A 30 2.85 -7.26 18.61
C VAL A 30 4.00 -7.94 19.38
N ILE A 31 3.62 -8.66 20.43
CA ILE A 31 4.55 -9.44 21.28
C ILE A 31 4.91 -10.78 20.64
N ASP A 32 3.94 -11.46 20.00
CA ASP A 32 4.18 -12.76 19.35
C ASP A 32 5.12 -12.61 18.14
N ASN A 33 6.24 -13.34 18.16
CA ASN A 33 7.28 -13.19 17.15
C ASN A 33 6.85 -13.67 15.75
N ASN A 34 5.97 -14.67 15.66
CA ASN A 34 5.47 -15.17 14.38
C ASN A 34 4.53 -14.15 13.76
N LEU A 35 3.64 -13.59 14.57
CA LEU A 35 2.69 -12.57 14.16
C LEU A 35 3.40 -11.25 13.79
N ARG A 36 4.44 -10.87 14.55
CA ARG A 36 5.31 -9.74 14.17
C ARG A 36 5.92 -9.95 12.78
N ARG A 37 6.48 -11.14 12.52
CA ARG A 37 7.06 -11.46 11.20
C ARG A 37 6.00 -11.43 10.10
N LEU A 38 4.78 -11.90 10.39
CA LEU A 38 3.66 -11.85 9.45
C LEU A 38 3.30 -10.41 9.08
N PHE A 39 3.16 -9.52 10.07
CA PHE A 39 2.88 -8.11 9.81
C PHE A 39 4.02 -7.39 9.09
N LYS A 40 5.27 -7.76 9.36
CA LYS A 40 6.40 -7.28 8.55
C LYS A 40 6.23 -7.66 7.08
N MET A 41 5.96 -8.94 6.79
CA MET A 41 5.75 -9.40 5.41
C MET A 41 4.55 -8.69 4.76
N ALA A 42 3.45 -8.51 5.49
CA ALA A 42 2.28 -7.79 4.99
C ALA A 42 2.61 -6.32 4.66
N SER A 43 3.39 -5.64 5.51
CA SER A 43 3.89 -4.29 5.25
C SER A 43 4.76 -4.23 3.99
N ASP A 44 5.69 -5.19 3.83
CA ASP A 44 6.60 -5.23 2.69
C ASP A 44 5.83 -5.46 1.37
N GLU A 45 4.86 -6.38 1.35
CA GLU A 45 4.04 -6.65 0.16
C GLU A 45 3.09 -5.48 -0.17
N ALA A 46 2.51 -4.82 0.83
CA ALA A 46 1.71 -3.62 0.62
C ALA A 46 2.54 -2.48 0.01
N ALA A 47 3.79 -2.29 0.48
CA ALA A 47 4.69 -1.29 -0.08
C ALA A 47 5.07 -1.59 -1.55
N LYS A 48 5.31 -2.86 -1.89
CA LYS A 48 5.52 -3.27 -3.30
C LYS A 48 4.30 -2.95 -4.15
N SER A 49 3.10 -3.23 -3.64
CA SER A 49 1.87 -2.94 -4.37
C SER A 49 1.65 -1.44 -4.57
N GLN A 50 1.93 -0.62 -3.55
CA GLN A 50 1.90 0.84 -3.64
C GLN A 50 2.84 1.34 -4.74
N GLN A 51 4.06 0.82 -4.81
CA GLN A 51 5.02 1.21 -5.83
C GLN A 51 4.53 0.88 -7.25
N ILE A 52 3.87 -0.27 -7.45
CA ILE A 52 3.29 -0.64 -8.74
C ILE A 52 2.24 0.40 -9.18
N PHE A 53 1.29 0.74 -8.29
CA PHE A 53 0.26 1.70 -8.61
C PHE A 53 0.82 3.11 -8.82
N SER A 54 1.78 3.54 -7.98
CA SER A 54 2.48 4.81 -8.18
C SER A 54 3.16 4.89 -9.54
N ASN A 55 3.81 3.81 -10.00
CA ASN A 55 4.44 3.79 -11.32
C ASN A 55 3.40 3.89 -12.45
N LEU A 56 2.29 3.17 -12.34
CA LEU A 56 1.21 3.21 -13.34
C LEU A 56 0.56 4.60 -13.43
N ILE A 57 0.38 5.29 -12.30
CA ILE A 57 -0.14 6.66 -12.26
C ILE A 57 0.81 7.60 -13.01
N ILE A 58 2.12 7.51 -12.72
CA ILE A 58 3.16 8.32 -13.38
C ILE A 58 3.21 8.05 -14.89
N GLU A 59 3.17 6.79 -15.30
CA GLU A 59 3.17 6.38 -16.71
C GLU A 59 1.96 6.92 -17.49
N ARG A 60 0.80 7.02 -16.83
CA ARG A 60 -0.43 7.57 -17.42
C ARG A 60 -0.48 9.09 -17.45
N GLY A 61 0.57 9.77 -16.99
CA GLY A 61 0.75 11.21 -17.11
C GLY A 61 0.07 12.04 -16.03
N ASP A 62 -0.50 11.38 -15.01
CA ASP A 62 -1.09 12.04 -13.86
C ASP A 62 0.04 12.30 -12.85
N ARG A 63 0.48 13.55 -12.76
CA ARG A 63 1.45 13.97 -11.74
C ARG A 63 0.69 14.38 -10.47
N PRO A 64 1.21 14.07 -9.27
CA PRO A 64 0.78 14.75 -8.06
C PRO A 64 1.04 16.26 -8.13
#